data_AF-A0A800ESU8-F1
#
_entry.id   AF-A0A800ESU8-F1
#
_cell.length_a   1.000
_cell.length_b   1.000
_cell.length_c   1.000
_cell.angle_alpha   90.00
_cell.angle_beta   90.00
_cell.angle_gamma   90.00
#
_symmetry.space_group_name_H-M   'P 1'
#
loop_
_entity.id
_entity.type
_entity.pdbx_description
1 polymer ?
#
loop_
_entity_poly.entity_id
_entity_poly.type
_entity_poly.pdbx_seq_one_letter_code
_entity_poly.pdbx_strand_id
1 'polypeptide(L)'
;MRGALLRSAPLSVMAVWAVALIPDLVLAQDAPEEWLGRLQRVVPAADEFADRRGEPPVFEAYQIDAPTGQRTLIGYAFLTSDLPPEQKGFSGPIEVLVGMDLRGMLTGAVVTAYYESHRATRGDFLAAPGVLEQFTGKSIADAFRVRRDVDGISGATITVDAMSRGIRNAAREVAVAYRIGVLASAAEAPALDPVSVTPGELERLSWPQMVLRGLAQKITVLDDGETIANVTLTYVRDEGVAEVLMGPGLLAEALERAGPIASERHLVLAGVDGPAAGPLNLARLSIVQGADTVSLTTPDVLLFGPPREGKFNRQFRMLRVLLFDRAVDMTRPLTFVLDLRPGSGVFTVPYPGGQRIVDEQPIASSRSLAGWWAVTVAVLALLLFARVVLVTRRGWSRL
;
A
#
# COMPACT_ATOMS: atom_id res chain seq x y z
N MET A 1 87.59 -21.88 2.79
CA MET A 1 86.73 -23.06 2.97
C MET A 1 85.44 -22.85 2.18
N ARG A 2 85.09 -23.79 1.28
CA ARG A 2 83.76 -24.23 0.78
C ARG A 2 82.67 -23.15 0.53
N GLY A 3 81.96 -23.05 -0.61
CA GLY A 3 81.84 -23.86 -1.82
C GLY A 3 80.68 -23.35 -2.70
N ALA A 4 80.84 -23.49 -4.02
CA ALA A 4 79.90 -24.07 -5.01
C ALA A 4 78.36 -23.83 -4.99
N LEU A 5 77.90 -23.27 -6.13
CA LEU A 5 76.83 -23.75 -7.06
C LEU A 5 75.33 -23.40 -6.84
N LEU A 6 74.79 -22.73 -7.88
CA LEU A 6 73.55 -22.95 -8.67
C LEU A 6 72.12 -22.87 -8.05
N ARG A 7 71.27 -22.24 -8.87
CA ARG A 7 69.90 -22.60 -9.32
C ARG A 7 68.68 -21.86 -8.73
N SER A 8 67.91 -21.35 -9.71
CA SER A 8 66.44 -21.29 -9.82
C SER A 8 65.63 -20.45 -8.82
N ALA A 9 65.04 -19.36 -9.32
CA ALA A 9 63.81 -18.80 -8.77
C ALA A 9 62.61 -19.32 -9.59
N PRO A 10 61.59 -19.95 -8.98
CA PRO A 10 60.39 -20.37 -9.67
C PRO A 10 59.30 -19.30 -9.65
N LEU A 11 58.56 -19.31 -10.75
CA LEU A 11 57.28 -18.65 -11.02
C LEU A 11 56.31 -18.66 -9.83
N SER A 12 55.86 -17.48 -9.40
CA SER A 12 54.70 -17.34 -8.52
C SER A 12 53.44 -17.31 -9.38
N VAL A 13 52.66 -18.38 -9.27
CA VAL A 13 51.33 -18.58 -9.87
C VAL A 13 50.36 -17.55 -9.27
N MET A 14 49.83 -16.63 -10.10
CA MET A 14 48.64 -15.87 -9.74
C MET A 14 47.41 -16.79 -9.91
N ALA A 15 46.84 -17.22 -8.80
CA ALA A 15 45.52 -17.84 -8.79
C ALA A 15 44.46 -16.76 -9.10
N VAL A 16 43.85 -16.86 -10.26
CA VAL A 16 42.65 -16.10 -10.63
C VAL A 16 41.47 -16.75 -9.91
N TRP A 17 40.95 -16.09 -8.87
CA TRP A 17 39.63 -16.42 -8.32
C TRP A 17 38.57 -15.86 -9.27
N ALA A 18 38.14 -16.68 -10.24
CA ALA A 18 36.91 -16.44 -10.97
C ALA A 18 35.74 -16.83 -10.07
N VAL A 19 35.23 -15.88 -9.29
CA VAL A 19 33.90 -16.00 -8.66
C VAL A 19 32.89 -15.83 -9.79
N ALA A 20 32.41 -16.95 -10.31
CA ALA A 20 31.22 -16.95 -11.16
C ALA A 20 30.03 -16.57 -10.26
N LEU A 21 29.58 -15.32 -10.35
CA LEU A 21 28.25 -14.90 -9.91
C LEU A 21 27.24 -15.61 -10.82
N ILE A 22 26.84 -16.82 -10.44
CA ILE A 22 25.60 -17.40 -10.89
C ILE A 22 24.53 -16.68 -10.06
N PRO A 23 23.69 -15.80 -10.63
CA PRO A 23 22.52 -15.35 -9.90
C PRO A 23 21.69 -16.59 -9.59
N ASP A 24 21.37 -16.81 -8.32
CA ASP A 24 20.58 -17.95 -7.87
C ASP A 24 19.35 -18.11 -8.77
N LEU A 25 19.38 -19.15 -9.60
CA LEU A 25 18.19 -19.67 -10.22
C LEU A 25 17.46 -20.45 -9.11
N VAL A 26 16.84 -19.71 -8.18
CA VAL A 26 15.90 -20.27 -7.23
C VAL A 26 14.72 -20.75 -8.05
N LEU A 27 14.76 -22.03 -8.45
CA LEU A 27 13.55 -22.73 -8.86
C LEU A 27 12.59 -22.61 -7.68
N ALA A 28 11.43 -22.00 -7.95
CA ALA A 28 10.35 -21.98 -6.97
C ALA A 28 10.06 -23.43 -6.57
N GLN A 29 10.16 -23.74 -5.29
CA GLN A 29 9.72 -25.02 -4.75
C GLN A 29 8.18 -25.04 -4.82
N ASP A 30 7.59 -26.20 -5.04
CA ASP A 30 6.13 -26.33 -5.13
C ASP A 30 5.51 -26.16 -3.73
N ALA A 31 4.32 -25.54 -3.68
CA ALA A 31 3.61 -25.33 -2.42
C ALA A 31 3.36 -26.66 -1.67
N PRO A 32 3.36 -26.67 -0.32
CA PRO A 32 3.21 -27.92 0.44
C PRO A 32 1.83 -28.56 0.21
N GLU A 33 1.76 -29.90 0.20
CA GLU A 33 0.53 -30.64 -0.12
C GLU A 33 -0.68 -30.24 0.74
N GLU A 34 -0.46 -29.87 2.00
CA GLU A 34 -1.51 -29.41 2.92
C GLU A 34 -2.20 -28.10 2.49
N TRP A 35 -1.54 -27.30 1.65
CA TRP A 35 -2.07 -26.03 1.13
C TRP A 35 -2.78 -26.20 -0.21
N LEU A 36 -2.39 -27.18 -1.03
CA LEU A 36 -2.88 -27.34 -2.41
C LEU A 36 -4.41 -27.31 -2.51
N GLY A 37 -5.12 -28.05 -1.64
CA GLY A 37 -6.58 -28.07 -1.62
C GLY A 37 -7.24 -26.74 -1.21
N ARG A 38 -6.55 -25.87 -0.47
CA ARG A 38 -7.00 -24.50 -0.16
C ARG A 38 -6.63 -23.53 -1.28
N LEU A 39 -5.42 -23.64 -1.81
CA LEU A 39 -4.90 -22.83 -2.91
C LEU A 39 -5.76 -22.99 -4.17
N GLN A 40 -6.12 -24.22 -4.54
CA GLN A 40 -7.02 -24.47 -5.67
C GLN A 40 -8.41 -23.85 -5.48
N ARG A 41 -8.89 -23.73 -4.23
CA ARG A 41 -10.18 -23.08 -3.96
C ARG A 41 -10.12 -21.57 -4.11
N VAL A 42 -8.98 -20.95 -3.80
CA VAL A 42 -8.84 -19.49 -3.86
C VAL A 42 -8.33 -18.99 -5.21
N VAL A 43 -7.58 -19.80 -5.96
CA VAL A 43 -7.19 -19.52 -7.36
C VAL A 43 -7.52 -20.72 -8.25
N PRO A 44 -8.81 -20.94 -8.60
CA PRO A 44 -9.24 -22.17 -9.30
C PRO A 44 -8.66 -22.37 -10.70
N ALA A 45 -8.17 -21.30 -11.33
CA ALA A 45 -7.63 -21.33 -12.69
C ALA A 45 -6.14 -21.74 -12.74
N ALA A 46 -5.49 -21.91 -11.59
CA ALA A 46 -4.08 -22.30 -11.53
C ALA A 46 -3.93 -23.81 -11.67
N ASP A 47 -2.89 -24.22 -12.39
CA ASP A 47 -2.45 -25.60 -12.50
C ASP A 47 -1.34 -25.93 -11.48
N GLU A 48 -0.60 -24.90 -11.03
CA GLU A 48 0.52 -25.05 -10.11
C GLU A 48 0.67 -23.84 -9.18
N PHE A 49 1.23 -24.08 -8.00
CA PHE A 49 1.51 -23.05 -7.00
C PHE A 49 2.95 -23.15 -6.52
N ALA A 50 3.64 -22.00 -6.50
CA ALA A 50 4.94 -21.89 -5.85
C ALA A 50 4.80 -21.75 -4.34
N ASP A 51 5.85 -22.16 -3.63
CA ASP A 51 6.04 -21.99 -2.21
C ASP A 51 5.89 -20.54 -1.77
N ARG A 52 5.40 -20.40 -0.53
CA ARG A 52 5.12 -19.11 0.08
C ARG A 52 6.40 -18.32 0.33
N ARG A 53 6.55 -17.18 -0.37
CA ARG A 53 7.78 -16.36 -0.34
C ARG A 53 7.52 -14.88 -0.60
N GLY A 54 8.56 -14.07 -0.49
CA GLY A 54 8.53 -12.63 -0.76
C GLY A 54 8.06 -11.79 0.44
N GLU A 55 7.89 -10.50 0.23
CA GLU A 55 7.53 -9.52 1.25
C GLU A 55 6.46 -8.55 0.70
N PRO A 56 5.18 -8.66 1.12
CA PRO A 56 4.64 -9.66 2.05
C PRO A 56 4.64 -11.08 1.47
N PRO A 57 4.63 -12.15 2.29
CA PRO A 57 4.64 -13.53 1.81
C PRO A 57 3.42 -13.90 0.96
N VAL A 58 3.65 -14.46 -0.24
CA VAL A 58 2.60 -14.90 -1.17
C VAL A 58 2.93 -16.26 -1.77
N PHE A 59 1.90 -16.99 -2.17
CA PHE A 59 1.98 -18.10 -3.12
C PHE A 59 1.75 -17.53 -4.52
N GLU A 60 2.68 -17.77 -5.44
CA GLU A 60 2.48 -17.45 -6.86
C GLU A 60 1.68 -18.56 -7.51
N ALA A 61 0.64 -18.20 -8.28
CA ALA A 61 -0.24 -19.15 -8.94
C ALA A 61 -0.01 -19.12 -10.45
N TYR A 62 0.25 -20.28 -11.04
CA TYR A 62 0.66 -20.43 -12.44
C TYR A 62 -0.36 -21.26 -13.23
N GLN A 63 -0.56 -20.87 -14.48
CA GLN A 63 -1.20 -21.69 -15.50
C GLN A 63 -0.13 -22.31 -16.40
N ILE A 64 -0.31 -23.57 -16.78
CA ILE A 64 0.61 -24.32 -17.64
C ILE A 64 -0.01 -24.45 -19.03
N ASP A 65 0.67 -23.94 -20.04
CA ASP A 65 0.33 -24.21 -21.43
C ASP A 65 0.67 -25.67 -21.76
N ALA A 66 -0.34 -26.53 -21.91
CA ALA A 66 -0.14 -27.97 -22.11
C ALA A 66 0.74 -28.34 -23.34
N PRO A 67 0.65 -27.64 -24.49
CA PRO A 67 1.56 -27.88 -25.63
C PRO A 67 3.03 -27.56 -25.36
N THR A 68 3.33 -26.49 -24.62
CA THR A 68 4.71 -25.97 -24.47
C THR A 68 5.34 -26.25 -23.11
N GLY A 69 4.53 -26.59 -22.11
CA GLY A 69 4.93 -26.65 -20.70
C GLY A 69 5.26 -25.26 -20.11
N GLN A 70 4.97 -24.18 -20.83
CA GLN A 70 5.30 -22.84 -20.36
C GLN A 70 4.39 -22.44 -19.19
N ARG A 71 5.01 -22.01 -18.10
CA ARG A 71 4.33 -21.48 -16.93
C ARG A 71 4.06 -19.99 -17.11
N THR A 72 2.83 -19.57 -16.89
CA THR A 72 2.40 -18.16 -16.90
C THR A 72 1.82 -17.81 -15.54
N LEU A 73 2.36 -16.78 -14.90
CA LEU A 73 1.80 -16.26 -13.66
C LEU A 73 0.40 -15.69 -13.94
N ILE A 74 -0.60 -16.15 -13.18
CA ILE A 74 -2.00 -15.69 -13.34
C ILE A 74 -2.55 -14.98 -12.11
N GLY A 75 -1.87 -15.08 -10.97
CA GLY A 75 -2.30 -14.44 -9.73
C GLY A 75 -1.46 -14.86 -8.54
N TYR A 76 -1.96 -14.46 -7.37
CA TYR A 76 -1.33 -14.70 -6.08
C TYR A 76 -2.35 -15.21 -5.07
N ALA A 77 -1.90 -15.99 -4.09
CA ALA A 77 -2.64 -16.27 -2.87
C ALA A 77 -1.83 -15.85 -1.64
N PHE A 78 -2.49 -15.37 -0.59
CA PHE A 78 -1.83 -14.84 0.61
C PHE A 78 -2.74 -14.95 1.84
N LEU A 79 -2.14 -15.00 3.03
CA LEU A 79 -2.89 -15.03 4.29
C LEU A 79 -2.97 -13.62 4.87
N THR A 80 -4.15 -13.23 5.35
CA THR A 80 -4.33 -11.92 5.99
C THR A 80 -3.50 -11.73 7.26
N SER A 81 -3.13 -12.80 7.95
CA SER A 81 -2.27 -12.76 9.16
C SER A 81 -0.82 -12.37 8.86
N ASP A 82 -0.39 -12.50 7.60
CA ASP A 82 0.96 -12.12 7.18
C ASP A 82 1.12 -10.62 6.92
N LEU A 83 0.00 -9.88 6.98
CA LEU A 83 -0.05 -8.44 6.69
C LEU A 83 -0.58 -7.71 7.93
N PRO A 84 0.22 -7.63 9.01
CA PRO A 84 -0.20 -6.96 10.24
C PRO A 84 -0.37 -5.44 10.02
N PRO A 85 -1.23 -4.77 10.81
CA PRO A 85 -1.99 -5.32 11.92
C PRO A 85 -3.28 -6.04 11.50
N GLU A 86 -3.55 -7.17 12.14
CA GLU A 86 -4.78 -7.93 11.93
C GLU A 86 -6.02 -7.15 12.36
N GLN A 87 -7.18 -7.54 11.81
CA GLN A 87 -8.45 -6.89 12.11
C GLN A 87 -9.16 -7.65 13.24
N LYS A 88 -9.42 -6.95 14.36
CA LYS A 88 -10.13 -7.54 15.49
C LYS A 88 -11.59 -7.81 15.12
N GLY A 89 -12.00 -9.08 15.19
CA GLY A 89 -13.38 -9.52 15.17
C GLY A 89 -14.09 -9.19 16.49
N PHE A 90 -15.13 -9.95 16.83
CA PHE A 90 -15.78 -9.76 18.13
C PHE A 90 -14.93 -10.34 19.26
N SER A 91 -14.27 -11.48 19.04
CA SER A 91 -13.44 -12.14 20.08
C SER A 91 -11.94 -12.19 19.76
N GLY A 92 -11.53 -12.01 18.50
CA GLY A 92 -10.14 -12.11 18.06
C GLY A 92 -10.02 -11.94 16.54
N PRO A 93 -8.83 -12.16 15.94
CA PRO A 93 -8.64 -11.97 14.52
C PRO A 93 -9.23 -13.12 13.71
N ILE A 94 -9.46 -12.86 12.41
CA ILE A 94 -9.93 -13.84 11.45
C ILE A 94 -8.87 -13.97 10.35
N GLU A 95 -8.23 -15.13 10.29
CA GLU A 95 -7.26 -15.46 9.26
C GLU A 95 -7.98 -16.02 8.02
N VAL A 96 -7.70 -15.40 6.88
CA VAL A 96 -8.27 -15.78 5.59
C VAL A 96 -7.15 -15.95 4.58
N LEU A 97 -7.15 -17.09 3.89
CA LEU A 97 -6.41 -17.27 2.64
C LEU A 97 -7.21 -16.62 1.51
N VAL A 98 -6.60 -15.69 0.80
CA VAL A 98 -7.23 -14.90 -0.26
C VAL A 98 -6.48 -15.13 -1.56
N GLY A 99 -7.22 -15.36 -2.65
CA GLY A 99 -6.69 -15.41 -4.01
C GLY A 99 -7.01 -14.14 -4.77
N MET A 100 -6.08 -13.65 -5.58
CA MET A 100 -6.21 -12.43 -6.37
C MET A 100 -5.53 -12.57 -7.74
N ASP A 101 -6.21 -12.15 -8.80
CA ASP A 101 -5.65 -12.12 -10.15
C ASP A 101 -4.73 -10.89 -10.38
N LEU A 102 -4.01 -10.89 -11.49
CA LEU A 102 -3.10 -9.79 -11.86
C LEU A 102 -3.80 -8.45 -12.20
N ARG A 103 -5.14 -8.41 -12.19
CA ARG A 103 -5.92 -7.17 -12.36
C ARG A 103 -6.38 -6.59 -11.03
N GLY A 104 -6.12 -7.27 -9.92
CA GLY A 104 -6.62 -6.89 -8.59
C GLY A 104 -8.07 -7.29 -8.37
N MET A 105 -8.52 -8.37 -9.02
CA MET A 105 -9.82 -8.99 -8.76
C MET A 105 -9.63 -10.19 -7.85
N LEU A 106 -10.46 -10.31 -6.81
CA LEU A 106 -10.41 -11.47 -5.93
C LEU A 106 -10.94 -12.71 -6.66
N THR A 107 -10.20 -13.81 -6.61
CA THR A 107 -10.57 -15.09 -7.26
C THR A 107 -11.21 -16.08 -6.30
N GLY A 108 -11.01 -15.89 -4.99
CA GLY A 108 -11.65 -16.69 -3.94
C GLY A 108 -11.09 -16.36 -2.55
N ALA A 109 -11.76 -16.85 -1.52
CA ALA A 109 -11.35 -16.70 -0.13
C ALA A 109 -11.70 -17.96 0.69
N VAL A 110 -10.85 -18.33 1.64
CA VAL A 110 -11.04 -19.47 2.55
C VAL A 110 -10.61 -19.05 3.96
N VAL A 111 -11.50 -19.15 4.95
CA VAL A 111 -11.09 -18.98 6.36
C VAL A 111 -10.21 -20.15 6.78
N THR A 112 -9.03 -19.86 7.33
CA THR A 112 -8.04 -20.84 7.77
C THR A 112 -8.01 -20.99 9.29
N ALA A 113 -8.14 -19.88 10.01
CA ALA A 113 -8.19 -19.88 11.47
C ALA A 113 -9.00 -18.68 11.99
N TYR A 114 -9.82 -18.90 13.02
CA TYR A 114 -10.44 -17.81 13.78
C TYR A 114 -10.95 -18.27 15.14
N TYR A 115 -11.06 -17.32 16.06
CA TYR A 115 -11.67 -17.50 17.37
C TYR A 115 -12.87 -16.57 17.54
N GLU A 116 -14.05 -17.14 17.77
CA GLU A 116 -15.27 -16.39 18.08
C GLU A 116 -16.13 -17.08 19.13
N SER A 117 -16.63 -16.31 20.10
CA SER A 117 -17.51 -16.79 21.18
C SER A 117 -18.73 -17.55 20.67
N HIS A 118 -19.32 -17.11 19.56
CA HIS A 118 -20.47 -17.77 18.95
C HIS A 118 -20.17 -19.14 18.34
N ARG A 119 -18.91 -19.48 18.07
CA ARG A 119 -18.51 -20.77 17.46
C ARG A 119 -18.94 -21.98 18.31
N ALA A 120 -18.93 -21.83 19.65
CA ALA A 120 -19.39 -22.87 20.58
C ALA A 120 -20.87 -23.26 20.38
N THR A 121 -21.69 -22.31 19.90
CA THR A 121 -23.14 -22.51 19.72
C THR A 121 -23.56 -22.66 18.26
N ARG A 122 -22.79 -22.09 17.32
CA ARG A 122 -23.15 -22.01 15.89
C ARG A 122 -22.22 -22.79 14.97
N GLY A 123 -21.19 -23.43 15.50
CA GLY A 123 -20.17 -24.10 14.70
C GLY A 123 -19.37 -23.10 13.84
N ASP A 124 -18.81 -23.61 12.74
CA ASP A 124 -18.05 -22.80 11.78
C ASP A 124 -18.97 -22.01 10.86
N PHE A 125 -19.52 -20.91 11.38
CA PHE A 125 -20.47 -20.08 10.67
C PHE A 125 -19.83 -19.22 9.56
N LEU A 126 -18.50 -19.06 9.54
CA LEU A 126 -17.80 -18.35 8.46
C LEU A 126 -17.52 -19.27 7.26
N ALA A 127 -17.45 -20.58 7.47
CA ALA A 127 -17.41 -21.58 6.41
C ALA A 127 -18.78 -21.89 5.78
N ALA A 128 -19.85 -21.19 6.19
CA ALA A 128 -21.18 -21.39 5.62
C ALA A 128 -21.22 -20.99 4.13
N PRO A 129 -21.94 -21.74 3.27
CA PRO A 129 -22.03 -21.42 1.85
C PRO A 129 -22.55 -20.00 1.59
N GLY A 130 -21.89 -19.28 0.68
CA GLY A 130 -22.21 -17.91 0.27
C GLY A 130 -21.46 -16.84 1.06
N VAL A 131 -20.89 -17.15 2.22
CA VAL A 131 -20.20 -16.16 3.07
C VAL A 131 -18.87 -15.72 2.48
N LEU A 132 -18.12 -16.62 1.83
CA LEU A 132 -16.81 -16.30 1.25
C LEU A 132 -16.90 -16.11 -0.28
N GLU A 133 -17.83 -16.81 -0.91
CA GLU A 133 -18.09 -16.77 -2.36
C GLU A 133 -18.49 -15.37 -2.83
N GLN A 134 -19.09 -14.57 -1.94
CA GLN A 134 -19.43 -13.17 -2.25
C GLN A 134 -18.22 -12.27 -2.53
N PHE A 135 -17.01 -12.64 -2.10
CA PHE A 135 -15.80 -11.87 -2.38
C PHE A 135 -15.25 -12.14 -3.79
N THR A 136 -15.57 -13.30 -4.38
CA THR A 136 -15.12 -13.66 -5.72
C THR A 136 -15.62 -12.66 -6.76
N GLY A 137 -14.72 -12.19 -7.62
CA GLY A 137 -14.99 -11.20 -8.66
C GLY A 137 -15.11 -9.76 -8.16
N LYS A 138 -14.90 -9.49 -6.86
CA LYS A 138 -14.83 -8.10 -6.36
C LYS A 138 -13.47 -7.48 -6.66
N SER A 139 -13.44 -6.16 -6.90
CA SER A 139 -12.20 -5.42 -7.09
C SER A 139 -11.61 -5.00 -5.75
N ILE A 140 -10.29 -5.02 -5.62
CA ILE A 140 -9.60 -4.44 -4.45
C ILE A 140 -9.83 -2.92 -4.30
N ALA A 141 -10.30 -2.23 -5.35
CA ALA A 141 -10.70 -0.83 -5.28
C ALA A 141 -12.03 -0.64 -4.51
N ASP A 142 -12.84 -1.68 -4.35
CA ASP A 142 -14.11 -1.62 -3.64
C ASP A 142 -13.90 -1.56 -2.11
N ALA A 143 -14.93 -1.12 -1.39
CA ALA A 143 -14.85 -0.88 0.05
C ALA A 143 -15.18 -2.10 0.94
N PHE A 144 -15.84 -3.12 0.38
CA PHE A 144 -16.27 -4.36 1.07
C PHE A 144 -17.09 -4.11 2.35
N ARG A 145 -18.11 -3.24 2.28
CA ARG A 145 -18.90 -2.93 3.46
C ARG A 145 -20.01 -3.94 3.70
N VAL A 146 -20.10 -4.40 4.95
CA VAL A 146 -21.18 -5.26 5.40
C VAL A 146 -22.53 -4.54 5.33
N ARG A 147 -23.56 -5.23 4.83
CA ARG A 147 -24.91 -4.74 4.49
C ARG A 147 -24.97 -3.72 3.35
N ARG A 148 -23.89 -3.59 2.57
CA ARG A 148 -23.84 -2.70 1.40
C ARG A 148 -23.25 -3.43 0.19
N ASP A 149 -22.02 -3.90 0.34
CA ASP A 149 -21.27 -4.60 -0.70
C ASP A 149 -21.07 -6.09 -0.37
N VAL A 150 -21.19 -6.44 0.93
CA VAL A 150 -21.01 -7.77 1.50
C VAL A 150 -22.20 -8.07 2.41
N ASP A 151 -22.79 -9.25 2.31
CA ASP A 151 -23.85 -9.71 3.20
C ASP A 151 -23.30 -10.02 4.58
N GLY A 152 -24.02 -9.56 5.60
CA GLY A 152 -23.67 -9.79 7.00
C GLY A 152 -24.35 -11.03 7.55
N ILE A 153 -23.76 -11.61 8.60
CA ILE A 153 -24.40 -12.67 9.39
C ILE A 153 -25.12 -12.03 10.58
N SER A 154 -26.39 -12.38 10.77
CA SER A 154 -27.21 -11.91 11.89
C SER A 154 -26.57 -12.24 13.24
N GLY A 155 -26.29 -11.20 14.03
CA GLY A 155 -25.59 -11.31 15.32
C GLY A 155 -24.07 -11.43 15.24
N ALA A 156 -23.47 -11.56 14.05
CA ALA A 156 -22.02 -11.65 13.85
C ALA A 156 -21.50 -10.54 12.91
N THR A 157 -22.13 -9.37 12.94
CA THR A 157 -21.79 -8.26 12.04
C THR A 157 -20.36 -7.75 12.27
N ILE A 158 -19.89 -7.68 13.52
CA ILE A 158 -18.52 -7.24 13.83
C ILE A 158 -17.49 -8.22 13.24
N THR A 159 -17.72 -9.54 13.38
CA THR A 159 -16.87 -10.59 12.82
C THR A 159 -16.77 -10.50 11.29
N VAL A 160 -17.91 -10.43 10.59
CA VAL A 160 -17.92 -10.37 9.11
C VAL A 160 -17.27 -9.07 8.62
N ASP A 161 -17.48 -7.97 9.34
CA ASP A 161 -16.90 -6.66 9.04
C ASP A 161 -15.38 -6.64 9.24
N ALA A 162 -14.87 -7.29 10.29
CA ALA A 162 -13.43 -7.48 10.50
C ALA A 162 -12.81 -8.35 9.41
N MET A 163 -13.42 -9.49 9.07
CA MET A 163 -12.99 -10.37 7.98
C MET A 163 -12.94 -9.62 6.64
N SER A 164 -14.00 -8.87 6.31
CA SER A 164 -14.10 -8.08 5.07
C SER A 164 -12.99 -7.04 4.98
N ARG A 165 -12.70 -6.34 6.09
CA ARG A 165 -11.56 -5.40 6.15
C ARG A 165 -10.21 -6.09 6.04
N GLY A 166 -10.05 -7.26 6.65
CA GLY A 166 -8.82 -8.06 6.61
C GLY A 166 -8.48 -8.44 5.18
N ILE A 167 -9.44 -9.05 4.48
CA ILE A 167 -9.34 -9.41 3.06
C ILE A 167 -8.99 -8.17 2.22
N ARG A 168 -9.74 -7.06 2.39
CA ARG A 168 -9.53 -5.82 1.63
C ARG A 168 -8.14 -5.23 1.85
N ASN A 169 -7.73 -5.08 3.10
CA ASN A 169 -6.48 -4.38 3.44
C ASN A 169 -5.28 -5.22 2.98
N ALA A 170 -5.28 -6.52 3.27
CA ALA A 170 -4.23 -7.44 2.84
C ALA A 170 -4.11 -7.48 1.31
N ALA A 171 -5.22 -7.58 0.58
CA ALA A 171 -5.21 -7.62 -0.88
C ALA A 171 -4.64 -6.32 -1.49
N ARG A 172 -4.95 -5.16 -0.90
CA ARG A 172 -4.40 -3.87 -1.36
C ARG A 172 -2.90 -3.78 -1.11
N GLU A 173 -2.42 -4.26 0.03
CA GLU A 173 -1.00 -4.26 0.37
C GLU A 173 -0.20 -5.18 -0.56
N VAL A 174 -0.68 -6.42 -0.77
CA VAL A 174 -0.12 -7.32 -1.79
C VAL A 174 -0.14 -6.67 -3.16
N ALA A 175 -1.25 -6.02 -3.54
CA ALA A 175 -1.34 -5.40 -4.86
C ALA A 175 -0.31 -4.27 -5.05
N VAL A 176 -0.04 -3.47 -4.02
CA VAL A 176 1.00 -2.45 -4.08
C VAL A 176 2.39 -3.08 -4.13
N ALA A 177 2.69 -4.03 -3.25
CA ALA A 177 4.01 -4.67 -3.17
C ALA A 177 4.41 -5.42 -4.45
N TYR A 178 3.44 -6.11 -5.07
CA TYR A 178 3.65 -6.91 -6.28
C TYR A 178 3.22 -6.19 -7.57
N ARG A 179 2.96 -4.88 -7.50
CA ARG A 179 2.65 -4.00 -8.63
C ARG A 179 1.43 -4.45 -9.48
N ILE A 180 0.37 -4.84 -8.80
CA ILE A 180 -0.85 -5.40 -9.37
C ILE A 180 -1.90 -4.31 -9.58
N GLY A 181 -2.41 -4.22 -10.80
CA GLY A 181 -3.60 -3.43 -11.15
C GLY A 181 -3.49 -1.94 -10.85
N VAL A 182 -4.66 -1.30 -10.72
CA VAL A 182 -4.77 0.17 -10.69
C VAL A 182 -4.24 0.82 -9.41
N LEU A 183 -4.15 0.06 -8.31
CA LEU A 183 -3.65 0.58 -7.04
C LEU A 183 -2.13 0.68 -7.03
N ALA A 184 -1.43 -0.28 -7.64
CA ALA A 184 0.01 -0.19 -7.84
C ALA A 184 0.41 1.06 -8.64
N SER A 185 -0.24 1.29 -9.78
CA SER A 185 0.03 2.49 -10.59
C SER A 185 -0.23 3.79 -9.83
N ALA A 186 -1.21 3.80 -8.92
CA ALA A 186 -1.45 4.97 -8.06
C ALA A 186 -0.40 5.13 -6.96
N ALA A 187 0.12 4.03 -6.41
CA ALA A 187 1.19 4.07 -5.40
C ALA A 187 2.54 4.52 -5.98
N GLU A 188 2.81 4.21 -7.25
CA GLU A 188 4.03 4.62 -7.96
C GLU A 188 3.97 6.06 -8.50
N ALA A 189 2.76 6.58 -8.71
CA ALA A 189 2.57 7.93 -9.25
C ALA A 189 2.97 9.01 -8.22
N PRO A 190 3.45 10.20 -8.67
CA PRO A 190 3.84 11.29 -7.78
C PRO A 190 2.71 11.68 -6.82
N ALA A 191 3.02 11.88 -5.53
CA ALA A 191 2.03 12.33 -4.56
C ALA A 191 1.33 13.62 -5.03
N LEU A 192 0.04 13.73 -4.74
CA LEU A 192 -0.71 14.96 -4.97
C LEU A 192 -0.61 15.86 -3.75
N ASP A 193 -0.51 17.16 -3.98
CA ASP A 193 -0.52 18.16 -2.91
C ASP A 193 -1.96 18.32 -2.38
N PRO A 194 -2.22 18.01 -1.09
CA PRO A 194 -3.55 18.19 -0.50
C PRO A 194 -4.07 19.63 -0.52
N VAL A 195 -3.19 20.62 -0.66
CA VAL A 195 -3.52 22.05 -0.64
C VAL A 195 -3.80 22.60 -2.04
N SER A 196 -3.20 22.00 -3.10
CA SER A 196 -3.38 22.48 -4.47
C SER A 196 -4.17 21.53 -5.38
N VAL A 197 -4.47 20.30 -4.93
CA VAL A 197 -5.23 19.32 -5.73
C VAL A 197 -6.55 19.92 -6.22
N THR A 198 -6.88 19.68 -7.49
CA THR A 198 -8.10 20.21 -8.12
C THR A 198 -9.28 19.23 -7.99
N PRO A 199 -10.53 19.72 -7.99
CA PRO A 199 -11.71 18.86 -8.03
C PRO A 199 -11.68 17.85 -9.20
N GLY A 200 -11.25 18.28 -10.38
CA GLY A 200 -11.14 17.40 -11.54
C GLY A 200 -10.10 16.28 -11.39
N GLU A 201 -8.99 16.52 -10.67
CA GLU A 201 -8.05 15.45 -10.30
C GLU A 201 -8.67 14.46 -9.33
N LEU A 202 -9.40 14.94 -8.32
CA LEU A 202 -10.11 14.09 -7.39
C LEU A 202 -11.17 13.22 -8.09
N GLU A 203 -11.93 13.78 -9.02
CA GLU A 203 -12.96 13.06 -9.77
C GLU A 203 -12.43 11.84 -10.54
N ARG A 204 -11.19 11.90 -11.03
CA ARG A 204 -10.56 10.79 -11.78
C ARG A 204 -10.02 9.67 -10.89
N LEU A 205 -9.85 9.91 -9.59
CA LEU A 205 -9.31 8.93 -8.66
C LEU A 205 -10.43 8.21 -7.89
N SER A 206 -10.26 6.92 -7.68
CA SER A 206 -11.00 6.21 -6.62
C SER A 206 -10.47 6.61 -5.24
N TRP A 207 -11.27 6.43 -4.20
CA TRP A 207 -10.85 6.75 -2.84
C TRP A 207 -9.53 6.07 -2.42
N PRO A 208 -9.32 4.75 -2.66
CA PRO A 208 -8.05 4.12 -2.30
C PRO A 208 -6.85 4.73 -3.04
N GLN A 209 -7.04 5.16 -4.29
CA GLN A 209 -5.98 5.86 -5.03
C GLN A 209 -5.69 7.24 -4.42
N MET A 210 -6.70 7.97 -3.96
CA MET A 210 -6.46 9.24 -3.24
C MET A 210 -5.60 9.05 -2.00
N VAL A 211 -5.89 8.00 -1.22
CA VAL A 211 -5.09 7.64 -0.03
C VAL A 211 -3.64 7.34 -0.44
N LEU A 212 -3.44 6.52 -1.47
CA LEU A 212 -2.09 6.18 -1.98
C LEU A 212 -1.34 7.38 -2.55
N ARG A 213 -2.06 8.36 -3.10
CA ARG A 213 -1.50 9.62 -3.61
C ARG A 213 -1.27 10.67 -2.52
N GLY A 214 -1.41 10.32 -1.24
CA GLY A 214 -1.08 11.18 -0.09
C GLY A 214 -2.14 12.21 0.29
N LEU A 215 -3.34 12.14 -0.29
CA LEU A 215 -4.42 13.10 -0.04
C LEU A 215 -5.16 12.88 1.28
N ALA A 216 -4.89 11.76 1.96
CA ALA A 216 -5.52 11.44 3.23
C ALA A 216 -4.53 10.77 4.18
N GLN A 217 -4.62 11.11 5.47
CA GLN A 217 -3.73 10.63 6.52
C GLN A 217 -4.43 9.60 7.38
N LYS A 218 -3.82 8.42 7.54
CA LYS A 218 -4.43 7.29 8.25
C LYS A 218 -3.80 7.11 9.63
N ILE A 219 -4.63 7.07 10.66
CA ILE A 219 -4.29 6.62 12.01
C ILE A 219 -4.91 5.24 12.23
N THR A 220 -4.09 4.25 12.53
CA THR A 220 -4.53 2.92 12.94
C THR A 220 -4.48 2.83 14.46
N VAL A 221 -5.64 2.72 15.09
CA VAL A 221 -5.79 2.56 16.54
C VAL A 221 -5.75 1.07 16.85
N LEU A 222 -4.81 0.69 17.71
CA LEU A 222 -4.56 -0.70 18.10
C LEU A 222 -4.97 -0.96 19.55
N ASP A 223 -5.36 -2.21 19.81
CA ASP A 223 -5.62 -2.78 21.13
C ASP A 223 -5.01 -4.19 21.13
N ASP A 224 -4.04 -4.45 22.00
CA ASP A 224 -3.25 -5.70 22.02
C ASP A 224 -2.69 -6.15 20.65
N GLY A 225 -2.28 -5.18 19.82
CA GLY A 225 -1.72 -5.43 18.48
C GLY A 225 -2.77 -5.57 17.37
N GLU A 226 -4.05 -5.59 17.70
CA GLU A 226 -5.14 -5.74 16.74
C GLU A 226 -5.78 -4.39 16.40
N THR A 227 -6.22 -4.23 15.15
CA THR A 227 -6.90 -3.00 14.72
C THR A 227 -8.31 -2.91 15.28
N ILE A 228 -8.57 -1.89 16.11
CA ILE A 228 -9.91 -1.58 16.64
C ILE A 228 -10.56 -0.37 15.99
N ALA A 229 -9.77 0.55 15.44
CA ALA A 229 -10.28 1.62 14.59
C ALA A 229 -9.26 2.07 13.55
N ASN A 230 -9.75 2.45 12.37
CA ASN A 230 -8.98 3.20 11.39
C ASN A 230 -9.62 4.59 11.26
N VAL A 231 -8.86 5.65 11.51
CA VAL A 231 -9.28 7.04 11.30
C VAL A 231 -8.54 7.56 10.08
N THR A 232 -9.27 8.02 9.07
CA THR A 232 -8.69 8.64 7.88
C THR A 232 -9.05 10.11 7.86
N LEU A 233 -8.04 10.98 7.88
CA LEU A 233 -8.14 12.42 7.95
C LEU A 233 -7.92 13.04 6.57
N THR A 234 -8.77 14.00 6.19
CA THR A 234 -8.68 14.68 4.89
C THR A 234 -8.98 16.15 5.07
N TYR A 235 -8.05 17.02 4.68
CA TYR A 235 -8.26 18.46 4.74
C TYR A 235 -9.20 18.92 3.62
N VAL A 236 -10.16 19.77 3.96
CA VAL A 236 -11.10 20.37 3.03
C VAL A 236 -10.84 21.86 2.98
N ARG A 237 -10.10 22.28 1.95
CA ARG A 237 -9.66 23.67 1.80
C ARG A 237 -10.76 24.60 1.27
N ASP A 238 -11.69 24.09 0.46
CA ASP A 238 -12.84 24.83 -0.06
C ASP A 238 -14.03 23.91 -0.39
N GLU A 239 -15.16 24.53 -0.72
CA GLU A 239 -16.41 23.86 -1.04
C GLU A 239 -16.31 22.94 -2.26
N GLY A 240 -15.49 23.28 -3.27
CA GLY A 240 -15.35 22.45 -4.46
C GLY A 240 -14.69 21.10 -4.17
N VAL A 241 -13.67 21.08 -3.31
CA VAL A 241 -13.11 19.81 -2.80
C VAL A 241 -14.10 19.11 -1.88
N ALA A 242 -14.79 19.84 -1.02
CA ALA A 242 -15.79 19.27 -0.13
C ALA A 242 -16.88 18.50 -0.91
N GLU A 243 -17.43 19.13 -1.95
CA GLU A 243 -18.50 18.57 -2.78
C GLU A 243 -18.07 17.27 -3.47
N VAL A 244 -16.86 17.22 -4.03
CA VAL A 244 -16.33 15.97 -4.64
C VAL A 244 -16.17 14.87 -3.58
N LEU A 245 -15.66 15.21 -2.40
CA LEU A 245 -15.38 14.22 -1.36
C LEU A 245 -16.66 13.69 -0.70
N MET A 246 -17.56 14.58 -0.27
CA MET A 246 -18.69 14.22 0.59
C MET A 246 -20.06 14.32 -0.09
N GLY A 247 -20.14 14.94 -1.26
CA GLY A 247 -21.38 15.22 -1.98
C GLY A 247 -22.09 16.48 -1.49
N PRO A 248 -22.95 17.08 -2.35
CA PRO A 248 -23.63 18.34 -2.04
C PRO A 248 -24.58 18.23 -0.85
N GLY A 249 -25.26 17.08 -0.68
CA GLY A 249 -26.22 16.91 0.42
C GLY A 249 -25.55 16.94 1.79
N LEU A 250 -24.46 16.18 1.96
CA LEU A 250 -23.73 16.12 3.23
C LEU A 250 -22.96 17.40 3.51
N LEU A 251 -22.46 18.06 2.46
CA LEU A 251 -21.83 19.38 2.57
C LEU A 251 -22.80 20.42 3.11
N ALA A 252 -24.00 20.50 2.53
CA ALA A 252 -25.03 21.44 2.98
C ALA A 252 -25.39 21.20 4.46
N GLU A 253 -25.61 19.94 4.87
CA GLU A 253 -25.88 19.58 6.27
C GLU A 253 -24.70 19.97 7.19
N ALA A 254 -23.47 19.77 6.74
CA ALA A 254 -22.28 20.12 7.50
C ALA A 254 -22.13 21.62 7.71
N LEU A 255 -22.34 22.42 6.66
CA LEU A 255 -22.29 23.88 6.74
C LEU A 255 -23.43 24.44 7.57
N GLU A 256 -24.64 23.89 7.47
CA GLU A 256 -25.78 24.30 8.30
C GLU A 256 -25.51 24.06 9.78
N ARG A 257 -25.03 22.85 10.14
CA ARG A 257 -24.73 22.48 11.52
C ARG A 257 -23.54 23.21 12.11
N ALA A 258 -22.53 23.51 11.29
CA ALA A 258 -21.41 24.33 11.69
C ALA A 258 -21.83 25.81 11.82
N GLY A 259 -22.80 26.28 11.03
CA GLY A 259 -23.24 27.67 11.05
C GLY A 259 -22.11 28.64 10.69
N PRO A 260 -22.11 29.88 11.24
CA PRO A 260 -21.14 30.92 10.87
C PRO A 260 -19.68 30.52 11.09
N ILE A 261 -19.41 29.69 12.10
CA ILE A 261 -18.04 29.29 12.47
C ILE A 261 -17.36 28.41 11.41
N ALA A 262 -18.11 27.80 10.47
CA ALA A 262 -17.52 27.06 9.35
C ALA A 262 -16.54 27.94 8.54
N SER A 263 -16.90 29.20 8.34
CA SER A 263 -16.10 30.16 7.57
C SER A 263 -14.85 30.66 8.32
N GLU A 264 -14.81 30.46 9.64
CA GLU A 264 -13.74 30.90 10.53
C GLU A 264 -12.79 29.76 10.94
N ARG A 265 -13.13 28.52 10.58
CA ARG A 265 -12.40 27.30 10.96
C ARG A 265 -11.80 26.61 9.74
N HIS A 266 -10.86 25.71 9.98
CA HIS A 266 -10.44 24.70 9.02
C HIS A 266 -11.35 23.48 9.14
N LEU A 267 -11.83 22.97 8.01
CA LEU A 267 -12.58 21.73 7.97
C LEU A 267 -11.63 20.56 7.69
N VAL A 268 -11.59 19.60 8.60
CA VAL A 268 -10.93 18.31 8.39
C VAL A 268 -11.97 17.21 8.51
N LEU A 269 -12.12 16.41 7.46
CA LEU A 269 -12.99 15.25 7.48
C LEU A 269 -12.26 14.08 8.14
N ALA A 270 -12.96 13.35 9.00
CA ALA A 270 -12.48 12.14 9.64
C ALA A 270 -13.43 10.97 9.36
N GLY A 271 -13.05 10.12 8.40
CA GLY A 271 -13.71 8.85 8.15
C GLY A 271 -13.24 7.79 9.13
N VAL A 272 -14.16 7.11 9.82
CA VAL A 272 -13.81 6.13 10.85
C VAL A 272 -14.44 4.76 10.58
N ASP A 273 -13.60 3.73 10.59
CA ASP A 273 -13.95 2.31 10.48
C ASP A 273 -13.44 1.51 11.67
N GLY A 274 -13.93 0.28 11.84
CA GLY A 274 -13.54 -0.62 12.93
C GLY A 274 -14.65 -0.85 13.97
N PRO A 275 -14.46 -1.83 14.87
CA PRO A 275 -15.39 -2.09 15.97
C PRO A 275 -15.57 -0.87 16.88
N ALA A 276 -14.51 -0.09 17.11
CA ALA A 276 -14.54 1.10 17.96
C ALA A 276 -14.92 2.40 17.23
N ALA A 277 -15.35 2.36 15.96
CA ALA A 277 -15.64 3.56 15.19
C ALA A 277 -16.67 4.50 15.85
N GLY A 278 -17.72 3.90 16.43
CA GLY A 278 -18.77 4.57 17.21
C GLY A 278 -18.24 5.32 18.44
N PRO A 279 -17.72 4.59 19.44
CA PRO A 279 -17.29 5.16 20.72
C PRO A 279 -16.01 6.01 20.65
N LEU A 280 -15.28 6.01 19.53
CA LEU A 280 -14.03 6.75 19.41
C LEU A 280 -14.23 8.27 19.59
N ASN A 281 -13.62 8.82 20.64
CA ASN A 281 -13.71 10.24 20.96
C ASN A 281 -12.69 11.08 20.18
N LEU A 282 -13.08 11.59 19.01
CA LEU A 282 -12.22 12.46 18.19
C LEU A 282 -12.07 13.89 18.73
N ALA A 283 -12.78 14.29 19.78
CA ALA A 283 -12.49 15.56 20.45
C ALA A 283 -11.11 15.54 21.14
N ARG A 284 -10.49 14.37 21.27
CA ARG A 284 -9.11 14.22 21.74
C ARG A 284 -8.06 14.33 20.63
N LEU A 285 -8.48 14.65 19.42
CA LEU A 285 -7.58 14.93 18.32
C LEU A 285 -7.08 16.38 18.44
N SER A 286 -5.79 16.55 18.18
CA SER A 286 -5.12 17.85 18.17
C SER A 286 -4.18 17.94 16.98
N ILE A 287 -3.81 19.16 16.62
CA ILE A 287 -2.76 19.44 15.65
C ILE A 287 -1.58 20.04 16.39
N VAL A 288 -0.40 19.47 16.17
CA VAL A 288 0.88 20.01 16.63
C VAL A 288 1.62 20.61 15.44
N GLN A 289 1.98 21.89 15.53
CA GLN A 289 2.73 22.62 14.51
C GLN A 289 3.78 23.52 15.18
N GLY A 290 5.04 23.11 15.13
CA GLY A 290 6.11 23.82 15.84
C GLY A 290 5.94 23.70 17.36
N ALA A 291 5.85 24.83 18.06
CA ALA A 291 5.60 24.89 19.51
C ALA A 291 4.10 24.93 19.84
N ASP A 292 3.25 25.13 18.83
CA ASP A 292 1.82 25.32 19.02
C ASP A 292 1.07 23.99 18.99
N THR A 293 0.05 23.87 19.84
CA THR A 293 -0.87 22.74 19.86
C THR A 293 -2.30 23.27 19.83
N VAL A 294 -3.05 22.90 18.80
CA VAL A 294 -4.46 23.27 18.65
C VAL A 294 -5.31 22.03 18.87
N SER A 295 -6.07 22.03 19.96
CA SER A 295 -6.91 20.90 20.37
C SER A 295 -8.36 21.13 19.99
N LEU A 296 -9.07 20.04 19.70
CA LEU A 296 -10.52 20.09 19.55
C LEU A 296 -11.23 20.04 20.90
N THR A 297 -12.47 20.51 20.89
CA THR A 297 -13.46 20.28 21.94
C THR A 297 -14.68 19.56 21.36
N THR A 298 -15.59 19.07 22.20
CA THR A 298 -16.79 18.35 21.73
C THR A 298 -17.62 19.15 20.71
N PRO A 299 -17.86 20.47 20.88
CA PRO A 299 -18.55 21.28 19.87
C PRO A 299 -17.85 21.36 18.51
N ASP A 300 -16.52 21.17 18.46
CA ASP A 300 -15.74 21.21 17.22
C ASP A 300 -15.86 19.93 16.38
N VAL A 301 -16.61 18.92 16.88
CA VAL A 301 -16.75 17.61 16.24
C VAL A 301 -18.20 17.37 15.84
N LEU A 302 -18.49 17.54 14.55
CA LEU A 302 -19.81 17.26 14.00
C LEU A 302 -19.88 15.81 13.53
N LEU A 303 -20.73 15.02 14.18
CA LEU A 303 -20.94 13.61 13.84
C LEU A 303 -21.99 13.44 12.74
N PHE A 304 -21.67 12.63 11.74
CA PHE A 304 -22.57 12.21 10.67
C PHE A 304 -22.64 10.68 10.58
N GLY A 305 -23.75 10.21 10.01
CA GLY A 305 -23.88 8.81 9.62
C GLY A 305 -22.94 8.44 8.45
N PRO A 306 -23.04 7.20 7.93
CA PRO A 306 -22.30 6.81 6.74
C PRO A 306 -22.59 7.74 5.56
N PRO A 307 -21.55 8.27 4.88
CA PRO A 307 -21.71 9.05 3.67
C PRO A 307 -22.37 8.22 2.56
N ARG A 308 -23.24 8.87 1.77
CA ARG A 308 -24.04 8.25 0.70
C ARG A 308 -23.75 8.81 -0.69
N GLU A 309 -22.91 9.85 -0.75
CA GLU A 309 -22.57 10.61 -1.94
C GLU A 309 -21.06 10.92 -1.95
N GLY A 310 -20.58 11.47 -3.06
CA GLY A 310 -19.17 11.81 -3.24
C GLY A 310 -18.24 10.60 -3.21
N LYS A 311 -16.93 10.90 -3.15
CA LYS A 311 -15.87 9.88 -3.09
C LYS A 311 -15.87 9.10 -1.78
N PHE A 312 -16.46 9.66 -0.73
CA PHE A 312 -16.58 9.01 0.58
C PHE A 312 -17.74 8.02 0.63
N ASN A 313 -18.63 8.02 -0.36
CA ASN A 313 -19.71 7.05 -0.45
C ASN A 313 -19.18 5.63 -0.30
N ARG A 314 -19.79 4.88 0.62
CA ARG A 314 -19.41 3.51 0.97
C ARG A 314 -17.97 3.35 1.46
N GLN A 315 -17.24 4.40 1.82
CA GLN A 315 -15.87 4.24 2.32
C GLN A 315 -15.83 4.03 3.82
N PHE A 316 -16.69 4.71 4.58
CA PHE A 316 -16.58 4.74 6.06
C PHE A 316 -17.87 4.39 6.80
N ARG A 317 -17.74 3.70 7.93
CA ARG A 317 -18.84 3.45 8.88
C ARG A 317 -19.37 4.73 9.50
N MET A 318 -18.50 5.67 9.83
CA MET A 318 -18.86 6.99 10.34
C MET A 318 -18.04 8.08 9.65
N LEU A 319 -18.63 9.26 9.54
CA LEU A 319 -17.92 10.47 9.14
C LEU A 319 -18.05 11.49 10.26
N ARG A 320 -16.96 12.20 10.55
CA ARG A 320 -16.97 13.38 11.41
C ARG A 320 -16.36 14.55 10.65
N VAL A 321 -16.94 15.73 10.81
CA VAL A 321 -16.34 17.00 10.37
C VAL A 321 -15.70 17.63 11.60
N LEU A 322 -14.40 17.87 11.54
CA LEU A 322 -13.59 18.45 12.61
C LEU A 322 -13.31 19.92 12.27
N LEU A 323 -13.60 20.81 13.22
CA LEU A 323 -13.49 22.25 13.06
C LEU A 323 -12.26 22.78 13.81
N PHE A 324 -11.12 22.84 13.13
CA PHE A 324 -9.87 23.33 13.73
C PHE A 324 -9.78 24.86 13.67
N ASP A 325 -9.16 25.45 14.69
CA ASP A 325 -8.86 26.89 14.70
C ASP A 325 -7.89 27.27 13.56
N ARG A 326 -8.08 28.46 12.98
CA ARG A 326 -7.23 28.98 11.89
C ARG A 326 -5.86 29.48 12.34
N ALA A 327 -5.57 29.45 13.64
CA ALA A 327 -4.20 29.58 14.15
C ALA A 327 -3.24 28.53 13.55
N VAL A 328 -3.76 27.35 13.14
CA VAL A 328 -2.98 26.36 12.38
C VAL A 328 -2.86 26.78 10.91
N ASP A 329 -1.65 26.71 10.37
CA ASP A 329 -1.42 26.85 8.93
C ASP A 329 -1.41 25.47 8.25
N MET A 330 -2.53 25.11 7.62
CA MET A 330 -2.68 23.86 6.86
C MET A 330 -1.82 23.82 5.59
N THR A 331 -1.16 24.92 5.20
CA THR A 331 -0.22 24.92 4.07
C THR A 331 1.19 24.48 4.46
N ARG A 332 1.44 24.26 5.75
CA ARG A 332 2.74 23.84 6.27
C ARG A 332 2.67 22.45 6.89
N PRO A 333 3.81 21.73 6.97
CA PRO A 333 3.86 20.46 7.68
C PRO A 333 3.37 20.59 9.12
N LEU A 334 2.61 19.59 9.57
CA LEU A 334 2.07 19.47 10.92
C LEU A 334 1.89 17.99 11.28
N THR A 335 1.53 17.73 12.54
CA THR A 335 1.23 16.37 13.00
C THR A 335 -0.16 16.34 13.62
N PHE A 336 -1.01 15.44 13.13
CA PHE A 336 -2.24 15.09 13.84
C PHE A 336 -1.90 14.15 14.99
N VAL A 337 -2.41 14.45 16.18
CA VAL A 337 -2.19 13.68 17.40
C VAL A 337 -3.54 13.30 18.00
N LEU A 338 -3.79 12.00 18.14
CA LEU A 338 -4.97 11.44 18.80
C LEU A 338 -4.53 10.82 20.14
N ASP A 339 -4.82 11.50 21.25
CA ASP A 339 -4.46 11.01 22.59
C ASP A 339 -5.65 10.31 23.28
N LEU A 340 -5.64 8.99 23.31
CA LEU A 340 -6.70 8.18 23.92
C LEU A 340 -6.39 7.74 25.36
N ARG A 341 -5.43 8.38 26.05
CA ARG A 341 -5.04 7.98 27.42
C ARG A 341 -6.01 8.47 28.52
N PRO A 342 -6.16 7.72 29.63
CA PRO A 342 -5.74 6.33 29.79
C PRO A 342 -6.61 5.43 28.87
N GLY A 343 -6.00 4.45 28.22
CA GLY A 343 -6.67 3.64 27.18
C GLY A 343 -5.70 3.22 26.09
N SER A 344 -6.12 3.29 24.83
CA SER A 344 -5.40 2.78 23.66
C SER A 344 -4.10 3.52 23.30
N GLY A 345 -3.67 4.51 24.09
CA GLY A 345 -2.39 5.21 23.89
C GLY A 345 -2.49 6.49 23.06
N VAL A 346 -1.35 6.95 22.54
CA VAL A 346 -1.22 8.16 21.72
C VAL A 346 -0.85 7.75 20.31
N PHE A 347 -1.59 8.24 19.34
CA PHE A 347 -1.35 7.97 17.93
C PHE A 347 -1.04 9.25 17.19
N THR A 348 -0.09 9.20 16.27
CA THR A 348 0.32 10.38 15.50
C THR A 348 0.41 10.05 14.03
N VAL A 349 0.06 11.01 13.17
CA VAL A 349 0.29 10.91 11.74
C VAL A 349 0.75 12.27 11.20
N PRO A 350 1.84 12.32 10.43
CA PRO A 350 2.27 13.56 9.81
C PRO A 350 1.29 13.97 8.70
N TYR A 351 1.13 15.28 8.52
CA TYR A 351 0.46 15.87 7.37
C TYR A 351 1.48 16.75 6.64
N PRO A 352 1.66 16.55 5.32
CA PRO A 352 2.76 17.16 4.57
C PRO A 352 2.60 18.68 4.38
N GLY A 353 1.40 19.24 4.55
CA GLY A 353 1.11 20.61 4.13
C GLY A 353 1.16 20.76 2.60
N GLY A 354 1.27 22.01 2.15
CA GLY A 354 1.47 22.36 0.75
C GLY A 354 2.85 21.88 0.29
N GLN A 355 2.87 21.03 -0.73
CA GLN A 355 4.09 20.60 -1.37
C GLN A 355 4.31 21.52 -2.56
N ARG A 356 5.40 22.29 -2.57
CA ARG A 356 5.82 22.96 -3.81
C ARG A 356 6.04 21.87 -4.85
N ILE A 357 5.12 21.76 -5.80
CA ILE A 357 5.39 21.11 -7.07
C ILE A 357 6.51 21.95 -7.67
N VAL A 358 7.75 21.51 -7.48
CA VAL A 358 8.85 22.02 -8.29
C VAL A 358 8.42 21.65 -9.69
N ASP A 359 8.02 22.65 -10.48
CA ASP A 359 7.81 22.49 -11.91
C ASP A 359 8.94 21.58 -12.39
N GLU A 360 8.59 20.43 -12.97
CA GLU A 360 9.57 19.64 -13.69
C GLU A 360 10.29 20.64 -14.58
N GLN A 361 11.55 20.93 -14.25
CA GLN A 361 12.37 21.73 -15.15
C GLN A 361 12.20 21.05 -16.49
N PRO A 362 11.74 21.77 -17.53
CA PRO A 362 11.57 21.16 -18.84
C PRO A 362 12.89 20.48 -19.11
N ILE A 363 12.86 19.15 -19.21
CA ILE A 363 14.05 18.33 -19.47
C ILE A 363 14.79 19.11 -20.53
N ALA A 364 15.95 19.65 -20.16
CA ALA A 364 16.68 20.55 -21.02
C ALA A 364 16.78 19.82 -22.36
N SER A 365 16.09 20.36 -23.36
CA SER A 365 16.04 19.84 -24.72
C SER A 365 17.44 19.35 -25.05
N SER A 366 17.58 18.08 -25.41
CA SER A 366 18.83 17.36 -25.69
C SER A 366 19.85 18.22 -26.44
N ARG A 367 20.57 19.07 -25.70
CA ARG A 367 21.69 19.85 -26.19
C ARG A 367 22.93 19.12 -25.73
N SER A 368 23.51 18.44 -26.71
CA SER A 368 24.86 17.86 -26.75
C SER A 368 24.97 16.34 -26.62
N LEU A 369 24.26 15.62 -27.49
CA LEU A 369 24.82 14.39 -28.07
C LEU A 369 26.21 14.62 -28.72
N ALA A 370 26.63 15.87 -28.97
CA ALA A 370 27.96 16.22 -29.45
C ALA A 370 29.12 15.91 -28.46
N GLY A 371 28.85 15.83 -27.15
CA GLY A 371 29.91 15.56 -26.15
C GLY A 371 30.37 14.11 -26.12
N TRP A 372 29.47 13.17 -26.37
CA TRP A 372 29.78 11.74 -26.33
C TRP A 372 30.52 11.27 -27.58
N TRP A 373 30.22 11.83 -28.77
CA TRP A 373 30.98 11.52 -29.98
C TRP A 373 32.45 11.97 -29.88
N ALA A 374 32.74 13.10 -29.23
CA ALA A 374 34.11 13.57 -29.05
C ALA A 374 34.94 12.63 -28.16
N VAL A 375 34.33 12.09 -27.09
CA VAL A 375 34.99 11.12 -26.20
C VAL A 375 35.19 9.77 -26.88
N THR A 376 34.20 9.29 -27.64
CA THR A 376 34.30 8.00 -28.36
C THR A 376 35.33 8.07 -29.49
N VAL A 377 35.41 9.18 -30.23
CA VAL A 377 36.43 9.39 -31.28
C VAL A 377 37.84 9.52 -30.67
N ALA A 378 37.99 10.20 -29.52
CA ALA A 378 39.27 10.31 -28.83
C ALA A 378 39.77 8.94 -28.32
N VAL A 379 38.89 8.10 -27.77
CA VAL A 379 39.25 6.75 -27.31
C VAL A 379 39.61 5.83 -28.48
N LEU A 380 38.88 5.89 -29.60
CA LEU A 380 39.21 5.13 -30.81
C LEU A 380 40.53 5.58 -31.45
N ALA A 381 40.82 6.88 -31.46
CA ALA A 381 42.09 7.41 -31.95
C ALA A 381 43.27 6.97 -31.06
N LEU A 382 43.08 6.94 -29.73
CA LEU A 382 44.11 6.47 -28.79
C LEU A 382 44.39 4.97 -28.96
N LEU A 383 43.34 4.16 -29.18
CA LEU A 383 43.48 2.72 -29.41
C LEU A 383 44.13 2.41 -30.77
N LEU A 384 43.85 3.20 -31.81
CA LEU A 384 44.53 3.10 -33.10
C LEU A 384 46.00 3.52 -33.01
N PHE A 385 46.32 4.58 -32.26
CA PHE A 385 47.70 5.01 -32.04
C PHE A 385 48.50 3.97 -31.24
N ALA A 386 47.91 3.39 -30.19
CA ALA A 386 48.53 2.30 -29.43
C ALA A 386 48.79 1.06 -30.30
N ARG A 387 47.90 0.74 -31.25
CA ARG A 387 48.07 -0.38 -32.18
C ARG A 387 49.19 -0.14 -33.19
N VAL A 388 49.34 1.08 -33.71
CA VAL A 388 50.43 1.46 -34.62
C VAL A 388 51.78 1.40 -33.92
N VAL A 389 51.88 1.92 -32.69
CA VAL A 389 53.13 1.88 -31.89
C VAL A 389 53.54 0.45 -31.52
N LEU A 390 52.59 -0.45 -31.27
CA LEU A 390 52.88 -1.86 -31.00
C LEU A 390 53.33 -2.63 -32.25
N VAL A 391 52.79 -2.29 -33.42
CA VAL A 391 53.19 -2.90 -34.71
C VAL A 391 54.57 -2.41 -35.15
N THR A 392 54.89 -1.13 -34.95
CA THR A 392 56.24 -0.60 -35.27
C THR A 392 57.31 -1.14 -34.30
N ARG A 393 56.98 -1.42 -33.03
CA ARG A 393 57.92 -2.07 -32.10
C ARG A 393 58.19 -3.55 -32.39
N ARG A 394 57.28 -4.25 -33.09
CA ARG A 394 57.52 -5.64 -33.55
C ARG A 394 58.28 -5.75 -34.87
N GLY A 395 58.48 -4.64 -35.59
CA GLY A 395 59.25 -4.59 -36.83
C GLY A 395 60.76 -4.36 -36.67
N TRP A 396 61.24 -4.07 -35.46
CA TRP A 396 62.66 -3.71 -35.17
C TRP A 396 63.41 -4.76 -34.33
N SER A 397 62.89 -5.99 -34.25
CA SER A 397 63.57 -7.13 -33.60
C SER A 397 63.92 -8.26 -34.59
N ARG A 398 64.10 -7.91 -35.87
CA ARG A 398 64.78 -8.73 -36.88
C ARG A 398 65.57 -7.81 -37.81
N LEU A 399 66.71 -7.36 -37.32
CA LEU A 399 67.92 -7.04 -38.08
C LEU A 399 69.11 -7.24 -37.12
#